data_AF-A0A2S3GLS3-F1
#
_entry.id   AF-A0A2S3GLS3-F1
#
_cell.length_a   1.000
_cell.length_b   1.000
_cell.length_c   1.000
_cell.angle_alpha   90.00
_cell.angle_beta   90.00
_cell.angle_gamma   90.00
#
_symmetry.space_group_name_H-M   'P 1'
#
loop_
_entity.id
_entity.type
_entity.pdbx_description
1 polymer ?
#
loop_
_entity_poly.entity_id
_entity_poly.type
_entity_poly.pdbx_seq_one_letter_code
_entity_poly.pdbx_strand_id
1 'polypeptide(L)'
;MARKVTAFVASVLLLALVFVSYDAWCLEYPAPDPNACHGYRGLDYCRDECVAVGHGFRGGVCLKNPDGSYGDCLCVKCADQPPAADIH
;
A
#
# COMPACT_ATOMS: atom_id res chain seq x y z
N MET A 1 37.85 32.54 27.31
CA MET A 1 37.99 31.61 26.16
C MET A 1 36.59 31.30 25.65
N ALA A 2 36.19 31.78 24.46
CA ALA A 2 34.94 31.38 23.81
C ALA A 2 34.82 32.05 22.43
N ARG A 3 34.86 31.24 21.36
CA ARG A 3 34.17 31.41 20.05
C ARG A 3 34.88 30.57 18.99
N LYS A 4 34.20 29.54 18.46
CA LYS A 4 33.64 29.53 17.09
C LYS A 4 33.12 28.13 16.73
N VAL A 5 31.81 28.13 16.45
CA VAL A 5 31.12 27.50 15.30
C VAL A 5 31.66 26.14 14.83
N THR A 6 30.87 25.11 15.10
CA THR A 6 30.72 23.92 14.25
C THR A 6 29.21 23.72 14.06
N ALA A 7 28.60 24.23 12.99
CA ALA A 7 28.61 23.72 11.62
C ALA A 7 27.63 22.54 11.42
N PHE A 8 26.46 22.90 10.87
CA PHE A 8 25.63 22.18 9.90
C PHE A 8 24.94 20.86 10.28
N VAL A 9 23.65 21.01 10.65
CA VAL A 9 22.48 20.33 10.07
C VAL A 9 22.76 18.96 9.43
N ALA A 10 22.63 17.90 10.23
CA ALA A 10 22.49 16.54 9.72
C ALA A 10 21.01 16.24 9.39
N SER A 11 20.44 16.99 8.45
CA SER A 11 19.20 16.59 7.76
C SER A 11 19.60 15.93 6.45
N VAL A 12 19.94 14.65 6.51
CA VAL A 12 20.37 13.88 5.34
C VAL A 12 19.35 12.78 5.08
N LEU A 13 18.51 13.10 4.11
CA LEU A 13 17.81 12.24 3.16
C LEU A 13 16.72 11.28 3.70
N LEU A 14 15.50 11.84 3.67
CA LEU A 14 14.30 11.20 3.14
C LEU A 14 14.62 10.45 1.82
N LEU A 15 14.99 9.18 1.90
CA LEU A 15 14.85 8.24 0.80
C LEU A 15 13.61 7.39 1.10
N ALA A 16 12.45 8.04 1.06
CA ALA A 16 11.22 7.34 0.74
C ALA A 16 11.40 6.83 -0.68
N LEU A 17 11.81 5.57 -0.79
CA LEU A 17 11.78 4.80 -2.02
C LEU A 17 10.30 4.73 -2.46
N VAL A 18 9.84 5.77 -3.16
CA VAL A 18 8.61 5.69 -3.93
C VAL A 18 8.99 4.83 -5.13
N PHE A 19 8.90 3.52 -4.95
CA PHE A 19 8.83 2.59 -6.06
C PHE A 19 7.52 2.89 -6.79
N VAL A 20 7.55 3.88 -7.68
CA VAL A 20 6.53 4.06 -8.71
C VAL A 20 6.75 2.92 -9.72
N SER A 21 6.44 1.70 -9.30
CA SER A 21 6.08 0.65 -10.23
C SER A 21 4.71 0.99 -10.80
N TYR A 22 4.33 0.37 -11.90
CA TYR A 22 3.06 0.52 -12.60
C TYR A 22 1.80 0.31 -11.70
N ASP A 23 1.97 -0.10 -10.44
CA ASP A 23 1.00 -0.16 -9.33
C ASP A 23 0.75 1.18 -8.60
N ALA A 24 1.47 2.26 -8.93
CA ALA A 24 1.43 3.52 -8.16
C ALA A 24 0.07 4.25 -8.16
N TRP A 25 -0.92 3.77 -8.90
CA TRP A 25 -2.27 4.33 -8.95
C TRP A 25 -3.32 3.40 -8.33
N CYS A 26 -2.87 2.27 -7.79
CA CYS A 26 -3.69 1.33 -7.08
C CYS A 26 -3.63 1.64 -5.59
N LEU A 27 -4.79 1.88 -5.01
CA LEU A 27 -4.96 2.04 -3.57
C LEU A 27 -5.55 0.75 -3.00
N GLU A 28 -5.04 0.39 -1.83
CA GLU A 28 -5.51 -0.73 -1.04
C GLU A 28 -6.52 -0.23 -0.01
N TYR A 29 -7.63 -0.95 0.10
CA TYR A 29 -8.72 -0.65 1.03
C TYR A 29 -8.99 -1.88 1.89
N PRO A 30 -9.43 -1.72 3.15
CA PRO A 30 -9.81 -2.86 3.98
C PRO A 30 -10.95 -3.64 3.31
N ALA A 31 -10.78 -4.97 3.22
CA ALA A 31 -11.81 -5.84 2.68
C ALA A 31 -13.02 -5.96 3.62
N PRO A 32 -14.21 -6.33 3.10
CA PRO A 32 -15.37 -6.62 3.94
C PRO A 32 -15.11 -7.75 4.94
N ASP A 33 -14.30 -8.74 4.55
CA ASP A 33 -13.77 -9.78 5.42
C ASP A 33 -12.23 -9.74 5.43
N PRO A 34 -11.60 -9.05 6.40
CA PRO A 34 -10.14 -8.99 6.50
C PRO A 34 -9.52 -10.37 6.78
N ASN A 35 -10.28 -11.32 7.34
CA ASN A 35 -9.77 -12.65 7.65
C ASN A 35 -9.86 -13.64 6.47
N ALA A 36 -10.36 -13.21 5.30
CA ALA A 36 -10.53 -14.04 4.11
C ALA A 36 -9.25 -14.81 3.74
N CYS A 37 -8.08 -14.20 3.94
CA CYS A 37 -6.77 -14.77 3.65
C CYS A 37 -6.33 -15.90 4.59
N HIS A 38 -6.97 -16.05 5.75
CA HIS A 38 -6.73 -17.14 6.69
C HIS A 38 -7.62 -18.38 6.43
N GLY A 39 -8.60 -18.26 5.52
CA GLY A 39 -9.58 -19.31 5.24
C GLY A 39 -9.16 -20.29 4.14
N TYR A 40 -9.98 -21.33 3.93
CA TYR A 40 -9.75 -22.44 2.99
C TYR A 40 -9.56 -22.01 1.51
N ARG A 41 -9.98 -20.81 1.15
CA ARG A 41 -9.82 -20.24 -0.20
C ARG A 41 -8.91 -19.01 -0.25
N GLY A 42 -8.39 -18.58 0.90
CA GLY A 42 -7.40 -17.51 1.04
C GLY A 42 -7.58 -16.34 0.08
N LEU A 43 -6.60 -16.18 -0.82
CA LEU A 43 -6.55 -15.12 -1.83
C LEU A 43 -7.74 -15.15 -2.81
N ASP A 44 -8.20 -16.32 -3.23
CA ASP A 44 -9.31 -16.39 -4.19
C ASP A 44 -10.60 -15.87 -3.57
N TYR A 45 -10.86 -16.22 -2.31
CA TYR A 45 -12.02 -15.69 -1.59
C TYR A 45 -11.89 -14.19 -1.31
N CYS A 46 -10.69 -13.75 -0.89
CA CYS A 46 -10.39 -12.32 -0.74
C CYS A 46 -10.66 -11.53 -2.05
N ARG A 47 -10.20 -12.05 -3.20
CA ARG A 47 -10.44 -11.43 -4.50
C ARG A 47 -11.93 -11.37 -4.82
N ASP A 48 -12.63 -12.48 -4.71
CA ASP A 48 -14.01 -12.59 -5.13
C ASP A 48 -14.91 -11.70 -4.27
N GLU A 49 -14.67 -11.60 -2.96
CA GLU A 49 -15.37 -10.69 -2.05
C GLU A 49 -15.15 -9.23 -2.44
N CYS A 50 -13.91 -8.83 -2.72
CA CYS A 50 -13.60 -7.47 -3.15
C CYS A 50 -14.27 -7.09 -4.47
N VAL A 51 -14.34 -8.02 -5.43
CA VAL A 51 -15.07 -7.81 -6.69
C VAL A 51 -16.58 -7.76 -6.45
N ALA A 52 -17.10 -8.61 -5.57
CA ALA A 52 -18.53 -8.68 -5.25
C ALA A 52 -19.05 -7.43 -4.55
N VAL A 53 -18.22 -6.78 -3.71
CA VAL A 53 -18.55 -5.49 -3.06
C VAL A 53 -18.82 -4.39 -4.08
N GLY A 54 -18.23 -4.46 -5.29
CA GLY A 54 -18.42 -3.44 -6.33
C GLY A 54 -17.52 -2.23 -6.15
N HIS A 55 -17.96 -1.02 -6.51
CA HIS A 55 -17.17 0.23 -6.40
C HIS A 55 -15.89 0.32 -7.25
N GLY A 56 -15.70 -0.58 -8.22
CA GLY A 56 -14.55 -0.57 -9.13
C GLY A 56 -13.28 -1.21 -8.56
N PHE A 57 -13.41 -2.05 -7.52
CA PHE A 57 -12.31 -2.91 -7.10
C PHE A 57 -11.97 -3.92 -8.21
N ARG A 58 -10.68 -4.08 -8.50
CA ARG A 58 -10.18 -5.05 -9.49
C ARG A 58 -9.95 -6.43 -8.89
N GLY A 59 -9.92 -6.53 -7.56
CA GLY A 59 -9.64 -7.75 -6.83
C GLY A 59 -9.20 -7.45 -5.40
N GLY A 60 -8.57 -8.44 -4.78
CA GLY A 60 -8.03 -8.34 -3.43
C GLY A 60 -6.67 -9.04 -3.34
N VAL A 61 -5.88 -8.60 -2.36
CA VAL A 61 -4.54 -9.13 -2.06
C VAL A 61 -4.48 -9.51 -0.59
N CYS A 62 -3.69 -10.54 -0.29
CA CYS A 62 -3.38 -10.92 1.08
C CYS A 62 -2.06 -10.31 1.49
N LEU A 63 -2.07 -9.52 2.56
CA LEU A 63 -0.82 -9.08 3.17
C LEU A 63 -0.03 -10.31 3.62
N LYS A 64 1.29 -10.25 3.48
CA LYS A 64 2.18 -11.24 4.07
C LYS A 64 2.87 -10.64 5.29
N ASN A 65 2.76 -11.34 6.40
CA ASN A 65 3.48 -11.00 7.60
C ASN A 65 4.97 -11.40 7.46
N PRO A 66 5.88 -10.81 8.27
CA PRO A 66 7.31 -11.12 8.22
C PRO A 66 7.65 -12.58 8.52
N ASP A 67 6.77 -13.28 9.24
CA ASP A 67 6.88 -14.71 9.59
C ASP A 67 6.41 -15.63 8.45
N GLY A 68 5.96 -15.07 7.33
CA GLY A 68 5.46 -15.81 6.18
C GLY A 68 3.99 -16.23 6.28
N SER A 69 3.31 -15.90 7.38
CA SER A 69 1.87 -16.08 7.50
C SER A 69 1.10 -15.09 6.62
N TYR A 70 -0.10 -15.47 6.21
CA TYR A 70 -1.02 -14.52 5.60
C TYR A 70 -1.58 -13.62 6.69
N GLY A 71 -1.62 -12.32 6.43
CA GLY A 71 -2.32 -11.32 7.22
C GLY A 71 -3.63 -10.93 6.55
N ASP A 72 -4.03 -9.68 6.73
CA ASP A 72 -5.35 -9.20 6.30
C ASP A 72 -5.54 -9.20 4.78
N CYS A 73 -6.78 -9.41 4.37
CA CYS A 73 -7.27 -9.19 3.01
C CYS A 73 -7.50 -7.70 2.76
N LEU A 74 -6.96 -7.19 1.66
CA LEU A 74 -7.14 -5.81 1.19
C LEU A 74 -7.70 -5.79 -0.23
N CYS A 75 -8.72 -4.98 -0.48
CA CYS A 75 -9.28 -4.75 -1.81
C CYS A 75 -8.46 -3.71 -2.58
N VAL A 76 -8.15 -4.01 -3.83
CA VAL A 76 -7.32 -3.15 -4.68
C VAL A 76 -8.21 -2.42 -5.68
N LYS A 77 -8.09 -1.09 -5.68
CA LYS A 77 -8.75 -0.22 -6.66
C LYS A 77 -7.72 0.66 -7.34
N CYS A 78 -7.65 0.59 -8.66
CA CYS A 78 -6.73 1.37 -9.46
C CYS A 78 -7.45 2.52 -10.14
N ALA A 79 -6.89 3.73 -10.07
CA ALA A 79 -7.32 4.86 -10.88
C ALA A 79 -6.91 4.64 -12.35
N ASP A 80 -7.77 5.07 -13.27
CA ASP A 80 -7.51 4.97 -14.71
C ASP A 80 -6.44 5.97 -15.21
N GLN A 81 -6.13 7.00 -14.41
CA GLN A 81 -5.09 7.98 -14.68
C GLN A 81 -4.21 8.20 -13.43
N PRO A 82 -2.92 8.52 -13.63
CA PRO A 82 -2.04 8.94 -12.53
C PRO A 82 -2.65 10.16 -11.81
N PRO A 83 -2.43 10.29 -10.48
CA PRO A 83 -2.81 11.52 -9.78
C PRO A 83 -2.16 12.71 -10.49
N ALA A 84 -2.94 13.77 -10.73
CA ALA A 84 -2.45 14.96 -11.39
C ALA A 84 -1.17 15.42 -10.68
N ALA A 85 -0.07 15.55 -11.42
CA ALA A 85 1.15 16.09 -10.89
C ALA A 85 0.83 17.52 -10.43
N ASP A 86 0.72 17.71 -9.12
CA ASP A 86 0.54 19.02 -8.51
C ASP A 86 1.86 19.78 -8.70
N ILE A 87 1.96 20.48 -9.83
CA ILE A 87 3.05 21.41 -10.11
C ILE A 87 2.62 22.74 -9.51
N HIS A 88 3.02 22.99 -8.26
CA HIS A 88 2.92 24.29 -7.61
C HIS A 88 4.30 24.88 -7.36
#